data_AF-A0A224WW43-F1
#
_entry.id   AF-A0A224WW43-F1
#
_cell.length_a   1.000
_cell.length_b   1.000
_cell.length_c   1.000
_cell.angle_alpha   90.00
_cell.angle_beta   90.00
_cell.angle_gamma   90.00
#
_symmetry.space_group_name_H-M   'P 1'
#
loop_
_entity.id
_entity.type
_entity.pdbx_description
1 polymer ?
#
loop_
_entity_poly.entity_id
_entity_poly.type
_entity_poly.pdbx_seq_one_letter_code
_entity_poly.pdbx_strand_id
1 'polypeptide(L)'
;MTVFKGFLLLLKRDAKSVSLYLIIFIAMAVLTQLSMGDNQPTAVFKSTTTRIAIEDQDQSALSKSLVSYLNKTQSVKHDLDISTPDKIQENLYYDNVYSVIKIPKGFEKEYFDKQTPLTLINKPGFDGAYVTNQVDQFLRRVRVLHESGDTVAQAVQKVQHYDSQKSQVTLIAQNKSGGEMPFHSYLFRYMPYILISMISYSLGMILLIYADPDKKRRMLCAPVSYRAMNLQLMLGAAVIGSGLWLICGVALPLTMSGKAFLADPNLPYYLLNVGLMILVSLALSFLMSKFIQRGDIISSVTNVLGLGMSFLCGVFVPLSMLSPAIKKITQFLPVYWYEVTNDLIGYQSTFNATQKLELYKGFGIQLLFVIALLSVGMLIGKLREQKI
;
A
#
# COMPACT_ATOMS: atom_id res chain seq x y z
N MET A 1 -41.56 7.25 -1.34
CA MET A 1 -40.34 7.36 -2.18
C MET A 1 -40.15 6.07 -2.98
N THR A 2 -40.76 5.97 -4.16
CA THR A 2 -40.78 4.75 -4.98
C THR A 2 -39.41 4.39 -5.55
N VAL A 3 -38.63 5.39 -5.96
CA VAL A 3 -37.26 5.22 -6.49
C VAL A 3 -36.32 4.74 -5.40
N PHE A 4 -36.41 5.32 -4.20
CA PHE A 4 -35.61 4.88 -3.05
C PHE A 4 -35.92 3.44 -2.64
N LYS A 5 -37.21 3.05 -2.61
CA LYS A 5 -37.60 1.65 -2.33
C LYS A 5 -37.06 0.69 -3.41
N GLY A 6 -37.12 1.09 -4.68
CA GLY A 6 -36.51 0.33 -5.79
C GLY A 6 -35.01 0.17 -5.62
N PHE A 7 -34.31 1.23 -5.23
CA PHE A 7 -32.87 1.21 -4.95
C PHE A 7 -32.52 0.19 -3.86
N LEU A 8 -33.23 0.21 -2.72
CA LEU A 8 -33.01 -0.74 -1.63
C LEU A 8 -33.30 -2.18 -2.04
N LEU A 9 -34.30 -2.40 -2.89
CA LEU A 9 -34.63 -3.72 -3.43
C LEU A 9 -33.53 -4.25 -4.35
N LEU A 10 -32.95 -3.40 -5.20
CA LEU A 10 -31.80 -3.75 -6.04
C LEU A 10 -30.57 -4.04 -5.18
N LEU A 11 -30.29 -3.22 -4.16
CA LEU A 11 -29.20 -3.46 -3.23
C LEU A 11 -29.34 -4.81 -2.52
N LYS A 12 -30.56 -5.16 -2.08
CA LYS A 12 -30.84 -6.47 -1.45
C LYS A 12 -30.63 -7.62 -2.43
N ARG A 13 -31.01 -7.45 -3.71
CA ARG A 13 -30.80 -8.46 -4.75
C ARG A 13 -29.31 -8.70 -5.01
N ASP A 14 -28.52 -7.63 -5.07
CA ASP A 14 -27.09 -7.70 -5.41
C ASP A 14 -26.19 -7.90 -4.17
N ALA A 15 -26.79 -8.10 -2.99
CA ALA A 15 -26.11 -8.29 -1.71
C ALA A 15 -25.13 -9.47 -1.71
N LYS A 16 -25.42 -10.54 -2.46
CA LYS A 16 -24.51 -11.70 -2.59
C LYS A 16 -23.15 -11.30 -3.17
N SER A 17 -23.14 -10.51 -4.24
CA SER A 17 -21.90 -10.03 -4.85
C SER A 17 -21.14 -9.06 -3.95
N VAL A 18 -21.85 -8.20 -3.22
CA VAL A 18 -21.25 -7.29 -2.22
C VAL A 18 -20.61 -8.10 -1.08
N SER A 19 -21.27 -9.18 -0.64
CA SER A 19 -20.74 -10.05 0.42
C SER A 19 -19.46 -10.78 0.00
N LEU A 20 -19.25 -11.06 -1.29
CA LEU A 20 -18.00 -11.66 -1.77
C LEU A 20 -16.80 -10.76 -1.48
N TYR A 21 -16.88 -9.46 -1.83
CA TYR A 21 -15.81 -8.50 -1.53
C TYR A 21 -15.58 -8.32 -0.02
N LEU A 22 -16.65 -8.39 0.78
CA LEU A 22 -16.55 -8.37 2.23
C LEU A 22 -15.84 -9.62 2.78
N ILE A 23 -16.13 -10.80 2.24
CA ILE A 23 -15.46 -12.05 2.63
C ILE A 23 -13.97 -12.00 2.26
N ILE A 24 -13.63 -11.50 1.07
CA ILE A 24 -12.24 -11.29 0.65
C ILE A 24 -11.53 -10.36 1.64
N PHE A 25 -12.18 -9.27 2.05
CA PHE A 25 -11.61 -8.36 3.05
C PHE A 25 -11.35 -9.06 4.38
N ILE A 26 -12.34 -9.77 4.92
CA ILE A 26 -12.19 -10.48 6.19
C ILE A 26 -11.08 -11.52 6.10
N ALA A 27 -10.99 -12.27 4.99
CA ALA A 27 -9.91 -13.22 4.76
C ALA A 27 -8.54 -12.54 4.75
N MET A 28 -8.39 -11.42 4.02
CA MET A 28 -7.15 -10.64 4.02
C MET A 28 -6.80 -10.11 5.42
N ALA A 29 -7.78 -9.55 6.13
CA ALA A 29 -7.60 -9.03 7.48
C ALA A 29 -7.14 -10.11 8.47
N VAL A 30 -7.74 -11.30 8.40
CA VAL A 30 -7.34 -12.46 9.23
C VAL A 30 -5.95 -12.94 8.85
N LEU A 31 -5.62 -13.04 7.56
CA LEU A 31 -4.27 -13.42 7.12
C LEU A 31 -3.21 -12.43 7.60
N THR A 32 -3.50 -11.13 7.51
CA THR A 32 -2.62 -10.09 8.07
C THR A 32 -2.46 -10.26 9.57
N GLN A 33 -3.56 -10.48 10.31
CA GLN A 33 -3.49 -10.71 11.76
C GLN A 33 -2.62 -11.91 12.13
N LEU A 34 -2.75 -13.03 11.41
CA LEU A 34 -1.95 -14.23 11.62
C LEU A 34 -0.48 -14.00 11.29
N SER A 35 -0.17 -13.18 10.28
CA SER A 35 1.20 -12.88 9.87
C SER A 35 1.96 -11.99 10.84
N MET A 36 1.26 -11.24 11.70
CA MET A 36 1.88 -10.28 12.62
C MET A 36 2.35 -10.90 13.94
N GLY A 37 1.98 -12.15 14.24
CA GLY A 37 2.38 -12.84 15.47
C GLY A 37 1.87 -12.16 16.75
N ASP A 38 2.21 -12.73 17.92
CA ASP A 38 1.88 -12.12 19.20
C ASP A 38 2.61 -10.77 19.33
N ASN A 39 1.84 -9.68 19.44
CA ASN A 39 2.27 -8.30 19.66
C ASN A 39 3.03 -8.15 20.99
N GLN A 40 4.25 -8.66 21.08
CA GLN A 40 5.18 -8.21 22.10
C GLN A 40 5.90 -6.97 21.57
N PRO A 41 5.88 -5.84 22.31
CA PRO A 41 6.63 -4.66 21.93
C PRO A 41 8.10 -5.04 21.79
N THR A 42 8.61 -4.95 20.57
CA THR A 42 10.00 -5.12 20.17
C THR A 42 10.81 -3.94 20.73
N ALA A 43 10.96 -3.89 22.05
CA ALA A 43 11.77 -2.89 22.75
C ALA A 43 13.28 -3.03 22.46
N VAL A 44 13.68 -4.03 21.68
CA VAL A 44 15.07 -4.30 21.30
C VAL A 44 15.15 -4.42 19.78
N PHE A 45 15.91 -3.52 19.16
CA PHE A 45 16.30 -3.65 17.76
C PHE A 45 17.04 -4.98 17.57
N LYS A 46 16.44 -5.88 16.79
CA LYS A 46 17.08 -7.13 16.38
C LYS A 46 17.40 -7.02 14.90
N SER A 47 18.69 -6.99 14.57
CA SER A 47 19.12 -7.02 13.17
C SER A 47 18.65 -8.34 12.54
N THR A 48 17.80 -8.27 11.52
CA THR A 48 17.40 -9.44 10.74
C THR A 48 18.58 -9.89 9.88
N THR A 49 18.94 -11.17 9.98
CA THR A 49 20.00 -11.78 9.17
C THR A 49 19.38 -12.60 8.05
N THR A 50 19.82 -12.38 6.82
CA THR A 50 19.45 -13.16 5.64
C THR A 50 20.49 -14.26 5.39
N ARG A 51 20.03 -15.43 4.93
CA ARG A 51 20.92 -16.53 4.53
C ARG A 51 21.45 -16.27 3.13
N ILE A 52 22.76 -16.15 2.97
CA ILE A 52 23.41 -15.81 1.69
C ILE A 52 24.58 -16.73 1.38
N ALA A 53 24.95 -16.86 0.11
CA ALA A 53 26.18 -17.54 -0.31
C ALA A 53 27.07 -16.57 -1.09
N ILE A 54 28.39 -16.69 -0.92
CA ILE A 54 29.36 -15.75 -1.50
C ILE A 54 30.49 -16.52 -2.18
N GLU A 55 30.82 -16.13 -3.40
CA GLU A 55 31.99 -16.59 -4.16
C GLU A 55 32.90 -15.40 -4.46
N ASP A 56 34.10 -15.36 -3.88
CA ASP A 56 35.11 -14.30 -4.11
C ASP A 56 36.28 -14.80 -4.96
N GLN A 57 36.31 -14.41 -6.23
CA GLN A 57 37.39 -14.72 -7.16
C GLN A 57 38.43 -13.59 -7.29
N ASP A 58 38.17 -12.38 -6.76
CA ASP A 58 39.05 -11.21 -6.88
C ASP A 58 40.16 -11.22 -5.83
N GLN A 59 39.81 -11.59 -4.59
CA GLN A 59 40.74 -11.66 -3.44
C GLN A 59 41.50 -10.34 -3.15
N SER A 60 40.93 -9.22 -3.59
CA SER A 60 41.45 -7.85 -3.40
C SER A 60 41.15 -7.32 -2.00
N ALA A 61 41.63 -6.11 -1.69
CA ALA A 61 41.37 -5.49 -0.39
C ALA A 61 39.88 -5.14 -0.23
N LEU A 62 39.26 -4.66 -1.31
CA LEU A 62 37.84 -4.34 -1.35
C LEU A 62 36.97 -5.61 -1.26
N SER A 63 37.29 -6.66 -2.02
CA SER A 63 36.48 -7.90 -2.02
C SER A 63 36.50 -8.58 -0.65
N LYS A 64 37.68 -8.73 -0.05
CA LYS A 64 37.85 -9.33 1.28
C LYS A 64 37.13 -8.54 2.35
N SER A 65 37.14 -7.21 2.25
CA SER A 65 36.39 -6.38 3.19
C SER A 65 34.88 -6.52 3.03
N LEU A 66 34.36 -6.61 1.80
CA LEU A 66 32.94 -6.83 1.55
C LEU A 66 32.49 -8.18 2.12
N VAL A 67 33.28 -9.24 1.89
CA VAL A 67 33.03 -10.58 2.47
C VAL A 67 33.04 -10.52 3.99
N SER A 68 34.00 -9.83 4.60
CA SER A 68 34.08 -9.67 6.06
C SER A 68 32.88 -8.90 6.64
N TYR A 69 32.44 -7.84 5.95
CA TYR A 69 31.24 -7.08 6.32
C TYR A 69 29.99 -7.96 6.30
N LEU A 70 29.77 -8.70 5.21
CA LEU A 70 28.62 -9.59 5.05
C LEU A 70 28.63 -10.76 6.04
N ASN A 71 29.79 -11.32 6.38
CA ASN A 71 29.92 -12.34 7.42
C ASN A 71 29.49 -11.83 8.81
N LYS A 72 29.58 -10.52 9.07
CA LYS A 72 29.18 -9.92 10.35
C LYS A 72 27.70 -9.54 10.38
N THR A 73 27.11 -9.22 9.23
CA THR A 73 25.72 -8.72 9.14
C THR A 73 24.72 -9.77 8.67
N GLN A 74 25.17 -10.84 8.02
CA GLN A 74 24.35 -11.88 7.37
C GLN A 74 24.75 -13.29 7.82
N SER A 75 23.88 -14.27 7.57
CA SER A 75 24.18 -15.69 7.79
C SER A 75 24.79 -16.28 6.51
N VAL A 76 26.10 -16.16 6.36
CA VAL A 76 26.80 -16.70 5.17
C VAL A 76 26.92 -18.22 5.24
N LYS A 77 26.44 -18.90 4.20
CA LYS A 77 26.54 -20.34 3.98
C LYS A 77 27.73 -20.64 3.09
N HIS A 78 28.75 -21.27 3.65
CA HIS A 78 30.00 -21.61 2.97
C HIS A 78 30.00 -23.03 2.38
N ASP A 79 29.02 -23.86 2.77
CA ASP A 79 28.88 -25.28 2.47
C ASP A 79 28.02 -25.56 1.23
N LEU A 80 27.46 -24.53 0.61
CA LEU A 80 26.59 -24.66 -0.55
C LEU A 80 27.37 -24.56 -1.85
N ASP A 81 27.07 -25.47 -2.78
CA ASP A 81 27.62 -25.41 -4.12
C ASP A 81 26.88 -24.37 -4.97
N ILE A 82 27.61 -23.34 -5.37
CA ILE A 82 27.12 -22.22 -6.21
C ILE A 82 27.94 -22.10 -7.52
N SER A 83 28.59 -23.18 -7.93
CA SER A 83 29.49 -23.18 -9.08
C SER A 83 28.75 -23.00 -10.41
N THR A 84 27.57 -23.63 -10.54
CA THR A 84 26.76 -23.62 -11.77
C THR A 84 25.43 -22.87 -11.57
N PRO A 85 24.86 -22.29 -12.65
CA PRO A 85 23.55 -21.63 -12.59
C PRO A 85 22.45 -22.53 -12.04
N ASP A 86 22.45 -23.82 -12.37
CA ASP A 86 21.43 -24.78 -11.91
C ASP A 86 21.47 -24.97 -10.39
N LYS A 87 22.67 -25.10 -9.81
CA LYS A 87 22.82 -25.24 -8.35
C LYS A 87 22.50 -23.95 -7.60
N ILE A 88 22.77 -22.79 -8.20
CA ILE A 88 22.33 -21.50 -7.67
C ILE A 88 20.79 -21.44 -7.65
N GLN A 89 20.13 -21.82 -8.75
CA GLN A 89 18.67 -21.84 -8.81
C GLN A 89 18.06 -22.81 -7.81
N GLU A 90 18.62 -24.01 -7.67
CA GLU A 90 18.18 -25.01 -6.69
C GLU A 90 18.24 -24.46 -5.26
N ASN A 91 19.37 -23.84 -4.88
CA ASN A 91 19.56 -23.28 -3.56
C ASN A 91 18.62 -22.09 -3.26
N LEU A 92 18.27 -21.29 -4.26
CA LEU A 92 17.29 -20.21 -4.14
C LEU A 92 15.85 -20.75 -4.09
N TYR A 93 15.56 -21.81 -4.85
CA TYR A 93 14.24 -22.42 -4.92
C TYR A 93 13.85 -23.08 -3.59
N TYR A 94 14.73 -23.90 -3.03
CA TYR A 94 14.53 -24.60 -1.74
C TYR A 94 14.77 -23.74 -0.51
N ASP A 95 14.87 -22.42 -0.67
CA ASP A 95 15.10 -21.48 0.42
C ASP A 95 16.37 -21.79 1.22
N ASN A 96 17.41 -22.41 0.64
CA ASN A 96 18.69 -22.62 1.34
C ASN A 96 19.41 -21.27 1.57
N VAL A 97 19.32 -20.39 0.57
CA VAL A 97 19.75 -18.98 0.60
C VAL A 97 18.74 -18.10 -0.13
N TYR A 98 18.77 -16.80 0.15
CA TYR A 98 17.93 -15.79 -0.51
C TYR A 98 18.71 -14.88 -1.47
N SER A 99 20.04 -14.89 -1.38
CA SER A 99 20.94 -14.12 -2.24
C SER A 99 22.26 -14.85 -2.44
N VAL A 100 22.76 -14.84 -3.68
CA VAL A 100 24.08 -15.34 -4.06
C VAL A 100 24.90 -14.18 -4.63
N ILE A 101 26.09 -13.97 -4.10
CA ILE A 101 26.98 -12.87 -4.47
C ILE A 101 28.22 -13.46 -5.12
N LYS A 102 28.47 -13.10 -6.39
CA LYS A 102 29.71 -13.45 -7.10
C LYS A 102 30.56 -12.22 -7.34
N ILE A 103 31.80 -12.27 -6.85
CA ILE A 103 32.82 -11.23 -7.02
C ILE A 103 33.84 -11.75 -8.03
N PRO A 104 33.83 -11.29 -9.29
CA PRO A 104 34.75 -11.76 -10.31
C PRO A 104 36.16 -11.17 -10.15
N LYS A 105 37.14 -11.80 -10.79
CA LYS A 105 38.51 -11.27 -10.87
C LYS A 105 38.54 -9.87 -11.50
N GLY A 106 39.31 -8.96 -10.90
CA GLY A 106 39.43 -7.57 -11.35
C GLY A 106 38.39 -6.62 -10.75
N PHE A 107 37.53 -7.12 -9.85
CA PHE A 107 36.41 -6.36 -9.29
C PHE A 107 36.83 -5.02 -8.67
N GLU A 108 37.90 -4.99 -7.86
CA GLU A 108 38.34 -3.73 -7.22
C GLU A 108 38.64 -2.63 -8.24
N LYS A 109 39.39 -2.95 -9.31
CA LYS A 109 39.75 -1.97 -10.34
C LYS A 109 38.52 -1.53 -11.13
N GLU A 110 37.74 -2.50 -11.61
CA GLU A 110 36.58 -2.23 -12.45
C GLU A 110 35.46 -1.49 -11.70
N TYR A 111 35.33 -1.69 -10.38
CA TYR A 111 34.36 -0.97 -9.56
C TYR A 111 34.60 0.55 -9.54
N PHE A 112 35.87 0.97 -9.51
CA PHE A 112 36.23 2.39 -9.55
C PHE A 112 36.25 2.95 -10.98
N ASP A 113 36.59 2.14 -11.99
CA ASP A 113 36.68 2.59 -13.39
C ASP A 113 35.34 2.62 -14.13
N LYS A 114 34.51 1.57 -13.99
CA LYS A 114 33.32 1.32 -14.87
C LYS A 114 32.03 1.03 -14.10
N GLN A 115 32.02 1.27 -12.79
CA GLN A 115 30.86 1.13 -11.89
C GLN A 115 30.31 -0.28 -11.59
N THR A 116 30.51 -1.31 -12.42
CA THR A 116 29.88 -2.62 -12.11
C THR A 116 30.65 -3.85 -12.60
N PRO A 117 31.21 -4.63 -11.66
CA PRO A 117 31.63 -6.01 -11.90
C PRO A 117 30.94 -7.02 -10.97
N LEU A 118 30.03 -6.63 -10.07
CA LEU A 118 29.45 -7.56 -9.09
C LEU A 118 28.17 -8.22 -9.63
N THR A 119 28.06 -9.55 -9.52
CA THR A 119 26.84 -10.27 -9.89
C THR A 119 26.08 -10.67 -8.62
N LEU A 120 24.90 -10.07 -8.43
CA LEU A 120 23.93 -10.40 -7.38
C LEU A 120 22.78 -11.21 -7.98
N ILE A 121 22.61 -12.45 -7.54
CA ILE A 121 21.50 -13.32 -7.93
C ILE A 121 20.59 -13.48 -6.71
N ASN A 122 19.42 -12.85 -6.75
CA ASN A 122 18.50 -12.77 -5.62
C ASN A 122 17.23 -13.58 -5.88
N LYS A 123 16.69 -14.19 -4.83
CA LYS A 123 15.30 -14.63 -4.83
C LYS A 123 14.39 -13.38 -4.87
N PRO A 124 13.33 -13.36 -5.70
CA PRO A 124 12.35 -12.28 -5.66
C PRO A 124 11.73 -12.16 -4.26
N GLY A 125 11.88 -11.00 -3.61
CA GLY A 125 11.39 -10.78 -2.26
C GLY A 125 12.18 -9.71 -1.50
N PHE A 126 11.74 -9.46 -0.27
CA PHE A 126 12.34 -8.44 0.61
C PHE A 126 13.81 -8.76 0.94
N ASP A 127 14.11 -10.03 1.27
CA ASP A 127 15.43 -10.44 1.74
C ASP A 127 16.53 -10.20 0.70
N GLY A 128 16.27 -10.53 -0.57
CA GLY A 128 17.21 -10.27 -1.66
C GLY A 128 17.45 -8.77 -1.89
N ALA A 129 16.38 -7.97 -1.88
CA ALA A 129 16.50 -6.51 -2.02
C ALA A 129 17.21 -5.86 -0.82
N TYR A 130 17.07 -6.43 0.38
CA TYR A 130 17.75 -5.99 1.58
C TYR A 130 19.26 -6.23 1.49
N VAL A 131 19.68 -7.43 1.06
CA VAL A 131 21.11 -7.75 0.86
C VAL A 131 21.73 -6.88 -0.23
N THR A 132 21.06 -6.69 -1.37
CA THR A 132 21.53 -5.78 -2.43
C THR A 132 21.75 -4.37 -1.90
N ASN A 133 20.80 -3.81 -1.15
CA ASN A 133 20.96 -2.49 -0.55
C ASN A 133 22.16 -2.43 0.42
N GLN A 134 22.42 -3.48 1.20
CA GLN A 134 23.59 -3.50 2.08
C GLN A 134 24.90 -3.50 1.31
N VAL A 135 25.00 -4.32 0.25
CA VAL A 135 26.18 -4.37 -0.61
C VAL A 135 26.41 -3.02 -1.28
N ASP A 136 25.37 -2.43 -1.88
CA ASP A 136 25.44 -1.14 -2.54
C ASP A 136 25.85 -0.01 -1.57
N GLN A 137 25.30 -0.01 -0.35
CA GLN A 137 25.65 0.99 0.66
C GLN A 137 27.10 0.84 1.11
N PHE A 138 27.58 -0.38 1.35
CA PHE A 138 28.96 -0.63 1.74
C PHE A 138 29.93 -0.13 0.67
N LEU A 139 29.71 -0.55 -0.58
CA LEU A 139 30.55 -0.17 -1.71
C LEU A 139 30.54 1.35 -1.94
N ARG A 140 29.36 1.99 -1.86
CA ARG A 140 29.23 3.45 -1.99
C ARG A 140 29.99 4.20 -0.89
N ARG A 141 29.97 3.73 0.37
CA ARG A 141 30.73 4.35 1.47
C ARG A 141 32.24 4.29 1.22
N VAL A 142 32.75 3.15 0.79
CA VAL A 142 34.18 3.00 0.43
C VAL A 142 34.54 3.92 -0.74
N ARG A 143 33.67 4.03 -1.75
CA ARG A 143 33.88 4.93 -2.88
C ARG A 143 33.98 6.39 -2.48
N VAL A 144 33.02 6.88 -1.69
CA VAL A 144 33.03 8.29 -1.24
C VAL A 144 34.32 8.64 -0.50
N LEU A 145 34.82 7.73 0.33
CA LEU A 145 36.09 7.93 1.03
C LEU A 145 37.29 7.89 0.07
N HIS A 146 37.30 6.96 -0.88
CA HIS A 146 38.35 6.89 -1.90
C HIS A 146 38.40 8.16 -2.76
N GLU A 147 37.25 8.63 -3.24
CA GLU A 147 37.11 9.89 -4.01
C GLU A 147 37.49 11.13 -3.18
N SER A 148 37.41 11.06 -1.85
CA SER A 148 37.87 12.12 -0.94
C SER A 148 39.39 12.16 -0.72
N GLY A 149 40.15 11.26 -1.35
CA GLY A 149 41.61 11.22 -1.32
C GLY A 149 42.22 10.08 -0.50
N ASP A 150 41.40 9.21 0.12
CA ASP A 150 41.91 8.01 0.80
C ASP A 150 42.32 6.93 -0.21
N THR A 151 43.34 6.14 0.13
CA THR A 151 43.58 4.87 -0.58
C THR A 151 42.43 3.88 -0.31
N VAL A 152 42.20 2.91 -1.21
CA VAL A 152 41.14 1.89 -1.03
C VAL A 152 41.27 1.17 0.32
N ALA A 153 42.49 0.84 0.74
CA ALA A 153 42.75 0.20 2.03
C ALA A 153 42.37 1.09 3.22
N GLN A 154 42.67 2.39 3.16
CA GLN A 154 42.30 3.35 4.21
C GLN A 154 40.79 3.58 4.26
N ALA A 155 40.14 3.72 3.10
CA ALA A 155 38.69 3.86 2.99
C ALA A 155 37.98 2.64 3.60
N VAL A 156 38.43 1.43 3.26
CA VAL A 156 37.95 0.17 3.85
C VAL A 156 38.10 0.17 5.37
N GLN A 157 39.28 0.52 5.90
CA GLN A 157 39.51 0.56 7.34
C GLN A 157 38.59 1.57 8.06
N LYS A 158 38.38 2.75 7.48
CA LYS A 158 37.45 3.75 8.02
C LYS A 158 36.02 3.25 8.04
N VAL A 159 35.54 2.63 6.96
CA VAL A 159 34.18 2.03 6.92
C VAL A 159 34.04 0.95 7.99
N GLN A 160 35.00 0.02 8.10
CA GLN A 160 34.98 -1.02 9.13
C GLN A 160 34.99 -0.43 10.55
N HIS A 161 35.77 0.62 10.78
CA HIS A 161 35.81 1.31 12.06
C HIS A 161 34.44 1.93 12.39
N TYR A 162 33.84 2.66 11.45
CA TYR A 162 32.51 3.25 11.64
C TYR A 162 31.41 2.20 11.86
N ASP A 163 31.46 1.07 11.14
CA ASP A 163 30.49 -0.03 11.32
C ASP A 163 30.69 -0.77 12.66
N SER A 164 31.90 -0.74 13.23
CA SER A 164 32.20 -1.35 14.54
C SER A 164 31.68 -0.51 15.71
N GLN A 165 31.45 0.79 15.50
CA GLN A 165 30.85 1.67 16.51
C GLN A 165 29.36 1.38 16.61
N LYS A 166 28.99 0.43 17.48
CA LYS A 166 27.60 0.16 17.83
C LYS A 166 27.05 1.34 18.60
N SER A 167 26.33 2.24 17.92
CA SER A 167 25.50 3.21 18.60
C SER A 167 24.41 2.47 19.39
N GLN A 168 24.30 2.76 20.69
CA GLN A 168 23.18 2.28 21.50
C GLN A 168 21.91 3.02 21.05
N VAL A 169 21.21 2.44 20.09
CA VAL A 169 19.92 2.97 19.62
C VAL A 169 18.85 2.49 20.60
N THR A 170 18.34 3.41 21.40
CA THR A 170 17.10 3.18 22.15
C THR A 170 15.94 3.58 21.27
N LEU A 171 15.07 2.62 20.92
CA LEU A 171 13.85 2.94 20.18
C LEU A 171 12.88 3.64 21.14
N ILE A 172 12.67 4.94 20.92
CA ILE A 172 11.63 5.69 21.61
C ILE A 172 10.32 5.44 20.86
N ALA A 173 9.44 4.63 21.44
CA ALA A 173 8.11 4.38 20.89
C ALA A 173 7.33 5.69 20.79
N GLN A 174 6.98 6.11 19.57
CA GLN A 174 6.17 7.31 19.33
C GLN A 174 4.66 7.06 19.49
N ASN A 175 4.27 5.80 19.61
CA ASN A 175 2.89 5.36 19.83
C ASN A 175 2.80 4.33 20.97
N LYS A 176 1.57 4.00 21.38
CA LYS A 176 1.31 3.01 22.45
C LYS A 176 1.63 1.56 22.05
N SER A 177 2.04 1.34 20.81
CA SER A 177 2.31 0.03 20.21
C SER A 177 3.82 -0.20 19.99
N GLY A 178 4.67 0.40 20.83
CA GLY A 178 6.12 0.16 20.76
C GLY A 178 6.84 0.79 19.56
N GLY A 179 6.19 1.73 18.86
CA GLY A 179 6.70 2.31 17.60
C GLY A 179 6.21 1.58 16.34
N GLU A 180 5.46 0.49 16.49
CA GLU A 180 4.81 -0.23 15.39
C GLU A 180 3.36 0.23 15.21
N MET A 181 2.82 0.14 14.00
CA MET A 181 1.42 0.52 13.76
C MET A 181 0.49 -0.45 14.53
N PRO A 182 -0.55 0.05 15.24
CA PRO A 182 -1.56 -0.82 15.81
C PRO A 182 -2.23 -1.72 14.77
N PHE A 183 -2.69 -2.90 15.16
CA PHE A 183 -3.33 -3.85 14.23
C PHE A 183 -4.56 -3.24 13.51
N HIS A 184 -5.40 -2.47 14.20
CA HIS A 184 -6.53 -1.79 13.55
C HIS A 184 -6.10 -0.77 12.50
N SER A 185 -4.92 -0.15 12.63
CA SER A 185 -4.36 0.75 11.63
C SER A 185 -4.01 0.01 10.33
N TYR A 186 -3.56 -1.24 10.43
CA TYR A 186 -3.40 -2.13 9.29
C TYR A 186 -4.75 -2.50 8.67
N LEU A 187 -5.80 -2.73 9.46
CA LEU A 187 -7.15 -2.94 8.91
C LEU A 187 -7.61 -1.74 8.08
N PHE A 188 -7.38 -0.51 8.57
CA PHE A 188 -7.74 0.71 7.85
C PHE A 188 -6.95 0.90 6.56
N ARG A 189 -5.71 0.44 6.52
CA ARG A 189 -4.87 0.49 5.31
C ARG A 189 -5.45 -0.29 4.13
N TYR A 190 -6.08 -1.44 4.37
CA TYR A 190 -6.69 -2.24 3.29
C TYR A 190 -8.09 -1.73 2.86
N MET A 191 -8.67 -0.76 3.56
CA MET A 191 -10.03 -0.26 3.30
C MET A 191 -10.25 0.33 1.90
N PRO A 192 -9.33 1.13 1.31
CA PRO A 192 -9.61 1.77 0.03
C PRO A 192 -9.96 0.79 -1.08
N TYR A 193 -9.25 -0.34 -1.16
CA TYR A 193 -9.53 -1.39 -2.12
C TYR A 193 -10.97 -1.90 -2.00
N ILE A 194 -11.38 -2.21 -0.76
CA ILE A 194 -12.67 -2.82 -0.46
C ILE A 194 -13.81 -1.83 -0.65
N LEU A 195 -13.63 -0.59 -0.20
CA LEU A 195 -14.62 0.47 -0.36
C LEU A 195 -14.83 0.81 -1.83
N ILE A 196 -13.76 0.98 -2.61
CA ILE A 196 -13.86 1.19 -4.06
C ILE A 196 -14.58 0.00 -4.70
N SER A 197 -14.20 -1.23 -4.35
CA SER A 197 -14.74 -2.43 -4.99
C SER A 197 -16.23 -2.64 -4.68
N MET A 198 -16.60 -2.61 -3.40
CA MET A 198 -17.97 -2.81 -2.94
C MET A 198 -18.90 -1.71 -3.42
N ILE A 199 -18.49 -0.44 -3.30
CA ILE A 199 -19.31 0.70 -3.70
C ILE A 199 -19.43 0.76 -5.22
N SER A 200 -18.32 0.62 -5.95
CA SER A 200 -18.36 0.69 -7.42
C SER A 200 -19.17 -0.43 -8.03
N TYR A 201 -19.11 -1.65 -7.48
CA TYR A 201 -19.98 -2.74 -7.92
C TYR A 201 -21.45 -2.48 -7.57
N SER A 202 -21.77 -2.21 -6.30
CA SER A 202 -23.17 -2.05 -5.85
C SER A 202 -23.84 -0.81 -6.43
N LEU A 203 -23.29 0.37 -6.16
CA LEU A 203 -23.85 1.63 -6.64
C LEU A 203 -23.72 1.72 -8.17
N GLY A 204 -22.62 1.25 -8.76
CA GLY A 204 -22.44 1.29 -10.21
C GLY A 204 -23.49 0.47 -10.95
N MET A 205 -23.78 -0.77 -10.50
CA MET A 205 -24.85 -1.60 -11.08
C MET A 205 -26.22 -0.95 -10.94
N ILE A 206 -26.53 -0.42 -9.76
CA ILE A 206 -27.82 0.25 -9.52
C ILE A 206 -27.97 1.47 -10.44
N LEU A 207 -26.94 2.33 -10.51
CA LEU A 207 -26.96 3.50 -11.39
C LEU A 207 -27.06 3.12 -12.86
N LEU A 208 -26.42 2.04 -13.28
CA LEU A 208 -26.55 1.51 -14.65
C LEU A 208 -27.99 1.10 -14.96
N ILE A 209 -28.65 0.40 -14.03
CA ILE A 209 -30.06 0.00 -14.16
C ILE A 209 -30.98 1.21 -14.26
N TYR A 210 -30.74 2.27 -13.49
CA TYR A 210 -31.51 3.51 -13.58
C TYR A 210 -31.18 4.37 -14.80
N ALA A 211 -30.00 4.20 -15.38
CA ALA A 211 -29.56 4.90 -16.59
C ALA A 211 -30.06 4.27 -17.89
N ASP A 212 -30.64 3.05 -17.82
CA ASP A 212 -31.25 2.36 -18.94
C ASP A 212 -32.29 3.26 -19.66
N PRO A 213 -32.19 3.46 -20.99
CA PRO A 213 -33.04 4.41 -21.71
C PRO A 213 -34.53 4.12 -21.56
N ASP A 214 -34.94 2.85 -21.58
CA ASP A 214 -36.35 2.47 -21.51
C ASP A 214 -36.91 2.69 -20.11
N LYS A 215 -36.14 2.33 -19.07
CA LYS A 215 -36.52 2.61 -17.68
C LYS A 215 -36.54 4.10 -17.41
N LYS A 216 -35.56 4.86 -17.91
CA LYS A 216 -35.49 6.31 -17.75
C LYS A 216 -36.68 7.00 -18.42
N ARG A 217 -37.04 6.63 -19.65
CA ARG A 217 -38.23 7.15 -20.35
C ARG A 217 -39.51 6.88 -19.56
N ARG A 218 -39.71 5.65 -19.07
CA ARG A 218 -40.87 5.30 -18.23
C ARG A 218 -40.92 6.10 -16.93
N MET A 219 -39.78 6.30 -16.28
CA MET A 219 -39.67 7.09 -15.04
C MET A 219 -39.98 8.58 -15.27
N LEU A 220 -39.62 9.14 -16.42
CA LEU A 220 -39.90 10.53 -16.77
C LEU A 220 -41.40 10.79 -17.04
N CYS A 221 -42.16 9.76 -17.43
CA CYS A 221 -43.62 9.84 -17.56
C CYS A 221 -44.36 9.72 -16.22
N ALA A 222 -43.67 9.35 -15.14
CA ALA A 222 -44.28 9.29 -13.81
C ALA A 222 -44.46 10.72 -13.24
N PRO A 223 -45.46 10.97 -12.37
CA PRO A 223 -45.69 12.27 -11.75
C PRO A 223 -44.68 12.55 -10.61
N VAL A 224 -43.39 12.36 -10.88
CA VAL A 224 -42.28 12.57 -9.95
C VAL A 224 -41.28 13.50 -10.61
N SER A 225 -40.94 14.61 -9.95
CA SER A 225 -39.96 15.55 -10.49
C SER A 225 -38.56 14.93 -10.59
N TYR A 226 -37.79 15.36 -11.60
CA TYR A 226 -36.40 14.93 -11.79
C TYR A 226 -35.52 15.19 -10.55
N ARG A 227 -35.74 16.33 -9.87
CA ARG A 227 -35.06 16.67 -8.61
C ARG A 227 -35.39 15.68 -7.50
N ALA A 228 -36.68 15.34 -7.33
CA ALA A 228 -37.08 14.35 -6.34
C ALA A 228 -36.43 13.00 -6.63
N MET A 229 -36.44 12.53 -7.88
CA MET A 229 -35.81 11.28 -8.31
C MET A 229 -34.31 11.23 -7.96
N ASN A 230 -33.54 12.26 -8.31
CA ASN A 230 -32.12 12.33 -7.98
C ASN A 230 -31.87 12.37 -6.47
N LEU A 231 -32.70 13.08 -5.70
CA LEU A 231 -32.61 13.06 -4.24
C LEU A 231 -32.86 11.65 -3.67
N GLN A 232 -33.80 10.88 -4.22
CA GLN A 232 -34.04 9.49 -3.79
C GLN A 232 -32.82 8.60 -4.08
N LEU A 233 -32.15 8.79 -5.22
CA LEU A 233 -30.92 8.08 -5.57
C LEU A 233 -29.75 8.46 -4.66
N MET A 234 -29.60 9.75 -4.35
CA MET A 234 -28.59 10.24 -3.40
C MET A 234 -28.81 9.67 -2.00
N LEU A 235 -30.06 9.59 -1.53
CA LEU A 235 -30.40 8.96 -0.25
C LEU A 235 -30.07 7.46 -0.27
N GLY A 236 -30.33 6.77 -1.40
CA GLY A 236 -29.93 5.37 -1.57
C GLY A 236 -28.41 5.19 -1.46
N ALA A 237 -27.64 6.03 -2.14
CA ALA A 237 -26.18 6.04 -2.06
C ALA A 237 -25.69 6.36 -0.63
N ALA A 238 -26.35 7.26 0.09
CA ALA A 238 -26.04 7.58 1.49
C ALA A 238 -26.31 6.37 2.42
N VAL A 239 -27.33 5.55 2.16
CA VAL A 239 -27.57 4.31 2.90
C VAL A 239 -26.43 3.30 2.68
N ILE A 240 -25.97 3.13 1.44
CA ILE A 240 -24.80 2.27 1.15
C ILE A 240 -23.57 2.80 1.89
N GLY A 241 -23.28 4.10 1.74
CA GLY A 241 -22.11 4.73 2.37
C GLY A 241 -22.14 4.62 3.90
N SER A 242 -23.25 4.96 4.54
CA SER A 242 -23.39 4.86 6.00
C SER A 242 -23.35 3.41 6.50
N GLY A 243 -23.98 2.47 5.78
CA GLY A 243 -23.92 1.05 6.11
C GLY A 243 -22.49 0.49 6.06
N LEU A 244 -21.75 0.79 4.99
CA LEU A 244 -20.34 0.39 4.87
C LEU A 244 -19.45 1.12 5.86
N TRP A 245 -19.74 2.37 6.20
CA TRP A 245 -19.01 3.10 7.24
C TRP A 245 -19.19 2.44 8.61
N LEU A 246 -20.42 2.04 8.96
CA LEU A 246 -20.68 1.32 10.21
C LEU A 246 -20.02 -0.07 10.22
N ILE A 247 -20.13 -0.83 9.12
CA ILE A 247 -19.57 -2.19 9.05
C ILE A 247 -18.04 -2.15 9.03
N CYS A 248 -17.45 -1.43 8.07
CA CYS A 248 -16.01 -1.43 7.84
C CYS A 248 -15.28 -0.47 8.78
N GLY A 249 -15.87 0.67 9.12
CA GLY A 249 -15.24 1.67 10.00
C GLY A 249 -15.35 1.33 11.49
N VAL A 250 -16.44 0.67 11.91
CA VAL A 250 -16.74 0.44 13.34
C VAL A 250 -16.82 -1.04 13.68
N ALA A 251 -17.76 -1.79 13.08
CA ALA A 251 -18.08 -3.15 13.51
C ALA A 251 -16.91 -4.12 13.32
N LEU A 252 -16.27 -4.13 12.14
CA LEU A 252 -15.16 -5.04 11.85
C LEU A 252 -13.93 -4.76 12.72
N PRO A 253 -13.38 -3.53 12.80
CA PRO A 253 -12.27 -3.23 13.71
C PRO A 253 -12.60 -3.54 15.17
N LEU A 254 -13.83 -3.27 15.62
CA LEU A 254 -14.29 -3.60 16.97
C LEU A 254 -14.29 -5.12 17.22
N THR A 255 -14.76 -5.94 16.27
CA THR A 255 -14.77 -7.40 16.43
C THR A 255 -13.36 -8.00 16.44
N MET A 256 -12.42 -7.45 15.68
CA MET A 256 -11.08 -8.02 15.53
C MET A 256 -10.07 -7.48 16.55
N SER A 257 -10.17 -6.20 16.91
CA SER A 257 -9.24 -5.50 17.82
C SER A 257 -9.83 -5.25 19.22
N GLY A 258 -11.14 -5.46 19.41
CA GLY A 258 -11.80 -5.37 20.71
C GLY A 258 -11.65 -4.01 21.39
N LYS A 259 -11.39 -4.04 22.71
CA LYS A 259 -11.26 -2.83 23.54
C LYS A 259 -10.07 -1.95 23.16
N ALA A 260 -9.03 -2.51 22.54
CA ALA A 260 -7.85 -1.74 22.13
C ALA A 260 -8.20 -0.69 21.06
N PHE A 261 -9.12 -1.01 20.16
CA PHE A 261 -9.62 -0.09 19.15
C PHE A 261 -10.41 1.09 19.76
N LEU A 262 -11.28 0.82 20.74
CA LEU A 262 -12.06 1.87 21.41
C LEU A 262 -11.20 2.76 22.31
N ALA A 263 -10.06 2.25 22.78
CA ALA A 263 -9.12 2.99 23.64
C ALA A 263 -8.12 3.85 22.86
N ASP A 264 -8.12 3.79 21.52
CA ASP A 264 -7.23 4.58 20.69
C ASP A 264 -7.66 6.06 20.66
N PRO A 265 -6.83 7.01 21.13
CA PRO A 265 -7.15 8.45 21.08
C PRO A 265 -7.36 8.97 19.65
N ASN A 266 -6.80 8.30 18.65
CA ASN A 266 -6.89 8.69 17.25
C ASN A 266 -8.10 8.10 16.52
N LEU A 267 -8.95 7.32 17.22
CA LEU A 267 -10.15 6.72 16.66
C LEU A 267 -11.01 7.69 15.83
N PRO A 268 -11.30 8.94 16.27
CA PRO A 268 -12.09 9.87 15.47
C PRO A 268 -11.45 10.20 14.11
N TYR A 269 -10.12 10.25 14.04
CA TYR A 269 -9.40 10.52 12.79
C TYR A 269 -9.47 9.33 11.84
N TYR A 270 -9.38 8.09 12.34
CA TYR A 270 -9.61 6.88 11.53
C TYR A 270 -11.01 6.87 10.92
N LEU A 271 -12.03 7.12 11.75
CA LEU A 271 -13.42 7.12 11.31
C LEU A 271 -13.71 8.21 10.29
N LEU A 272 -13.12 9.40 10.47
CA LEU A 272 -13.21 10.48 9.50
C LEU A 272 -12.51 10.13 8.18
N ASN A 273 -11.29 9.57 8.24
CA ASN A 273 -10.53 9.18 7.05
C ASN A 273 -11.31 8.14 6.21
N VAL A 274 -11.86 7.11 6.86
CA VAL A 274 -12.72 6.10 6.20
C VAL A 274 -14.00 6.73 5.63
N GLY A 275 -14.61 7.66 6.37
CA GLY A 275 -15.78 8.40 5.88
C GLY A 275 -15.50 9.17 4.60
N LEU A 276 -14.36 9.85 4.53
CA LEU A 276 -13.92 10.55 3.31
C LEU A 276 -13.62 9.59 2.16
N MET A 277 -12.98 8.45 2.44
CA MET A 277 -12.73 7.41 1.44
C MET A 277 -14.02 6.80 0.89
N ILE A 278 -15.08 6.70 1.70
CA ILE A 278 -16.41 6.30 1.24
C ILE A 278 -16.99 7.34 0.28
N LEU A 279 -16.88 8.64 0.60
CA LEU A 279 -17.33 9.69 -0.30
C LEU A 279 -16.56 9.67 -1.63
N VAL A 280 -15.24 9.46 -1.58
CA VAL A 280 -14.40 9.27 -2.78
C VAL A 280 -14.90 8.09 -3.59
N SER A 281 -15.17 6.96 -2.94
CA SER A 281 -15.62 5.73 -3.62
C SER A 281 -17.01 5.89 -4.25
N LEU A 282 -17.93 6.60 -3.57
CA LEU A 282 -19.25 6.95 -4.10
C LEU A 282 -19.14 7.88 -5.33
N ALA A 283 -18.28 8.91 -5.25
CA ALA A 283 -18.04 9.83 -6.34
C ALA A 283 -17.39 9.14 -7.55
N LEU A 284 -16.43 8.25 -7.30
CA LEU A 284 -15.79 7.44 -8.32
C LEU A 284 -16.78 6.48 -8.98
N SER A 285 -17.60 5.78 -8.20
CA SER A 285 -18.66 4.91 -8.71
C SER A 285 -19.67 5.67 -9.58
N PHE A 286 -20.08 6.86 -9.14
CA PHE A 286 -20.96 7.73 -9.93
C PHE A 286 -20.33 8.14 -11.26
N LEU A 287 -19.05 8.55 -11.27
CA LEU A 287 -18.32 8.89 -12.48
C LEU A 287 -18.22 7.67 -13.42
N MET A 288 -17.85 6.51 -12.89
CA MET A 288 -17.74 5.26 -13.64
C MET A 288 -19.06 4.88 -14.31
N SER A 289 -20.19 5.06 -13.60
CA SER A 289 -21.52 4.77 -14.15
C SER A 289 -21.89 5.65 -15.35
N LYS A 290 -21.18 6.77 -15.58
CA LYS A 290 -21.37 7.61 -16.77
C LYS A 290 -20.64 7.08 -17.99
N PHE A 291 -19.55 6.32 -17.81
CA PHE A 291 -18.80 5.74 -18.91
C PHE A 291 -19.30 4.35 -19.28
N ILE A 292 -19.60 3.53 -18.28
CA ILE A 292 -19.95 2.13 -18.45
C ILE A 292 -21.42 2.00 -18.87
N GLN A 293 -21.67 1.23 -19.92
CA GLN A 293 -23.02 0.98 -20.46
C GLN A 293 -23.47 -0.49 -20.32
N ARG A 294 -22.57 -1.38 -19.90
CA ARG A 294 -22.84 -2.81 -19.73
C ARG A 294 -22.49 -3.25 -18.32
N GLY A 295 -23.40 -3.97 -17.67
CA GLY A 295 -23.19 -4.51 -16.32
C GLY A 295 -21.95 -5.40 -16.24
N ASP A 296 -21.73 -6.24 -17.25
CA ASP A 296 -20.61 -7.19 -17.31
C ASP A 296 -19.22 -6.51 -17.26
N ILE A 297 -19.13 -5.23 -17.60
CA ILE A 297 -17.87 -4.46 -17.63
C ILE A 297 -17.59 -3.80 -16.27
N ILE A 298 -18.61 -3.61 -15.41
CA ILE A 298 -18.47 -2.92 -14.13
C ILE A 298 -17.47 -3.62 -13.22
N SER A 299 -17.55 -4.95 -13.12
CA SER A 299 -16.62 -5.75 -12.30
C SER A 299 -15.18 -5.59 -12.78
N SER A 300 -14.94 -5.69 -14.09
CA SER A 300 -13.62 -5.55 -14.69
C SER A 300 -13.01 -4.17 -14.44
N VAL A 301 -13.76 -3.10 -14.70
CA VAL A 301 -13.27 -1.73 -14.48
C VAL A 301 -13.04 -1.46 -13.00
N THR A 302 -13.96 -1.92 -12.14
CA THR A 302 -13.84 -1.78 -10.69
C THR A 302 -12.60 -2.48 -10.17
N ASN A 303 -12.31 -3.71 -10.63
CA ASN A 303 -11.12 -4.44 -10.21
C ASN A 303 -9.83 -3.75 -10.70
N VAL A 304 -9.77 -3.30 -11.95
CA VAL A 304 -8.59 -2.60 -12.49
C VAL A 304 -8.32 -1.30 -11.74
N LEU A 305 -9.36 -0.49 -11.50
CA LEU A 305 -9.21 0.77 -10.76
C LEU A 305 -8.91 0.52 -9.28
N GLY A 306 -9.65 -0.39 -8.64
CA GLY A 306 -9.48 -0.72 -7.23
C GLY A 306 -8.10 -1.30 -6.94
N LEU A 307 -7.69 -2.35 -7.65
CA LEU A 307 -6.37 -2.96 -7.48
C LEU A 307 -5.25 -2.02 -7.94
N GLY A 308 -5.41 -1.38 -9.10
CA GLY A 308 -4.42 -0.47 -9.66
C GLY A 308 -4.11 0.69 -8.72
N MET A 309 -5.14 1.38 -8.21
CA MET A 309 -4.93 2.44 -7.21
C MET A 309 -4.30 1.88 -5.93
N SER A 310 -4.74 0.70 -5.47
CA SER A 310 -4.25 0.11 -4.21
C SER A 310 -2.77 -0.27 -4.25
N PHE A 311 -2.28 -0.84 -5.36
CA PHE A 311 -0.86 -1.13 -5.53
C PHE A 311 0.00 0.13 -5.62
N LEU A 312 -0.49 1.15 -6.32
CA LEU A 312 0.26 2.37 -6.57
C LEU A 312 0.25 3.34 -5.37
N CYS A 313 -0.79 3.32 -4.54
CA CYS A 313 -1.03 4.36 -3.54
C CYS A 313 -0.69 4.00 -2.10
N GLY A 314 -0.16 2.81 -1.83
CA GLY A 314 0.28 2.46 -0.47
C GLY A 314 -0.51 1.34 0.22
N VAL A 315 -1.65 0.93 -0.32
CA VAL A 315 -2.58 0.00 0.34
C VAL A 315 -1.94 -1.37 0.56
N PHE A 316 -1.35 -1.95 -0.48
CA PHE A 316 -0.73 -3.29 -0.39
C PHE A 316 0.79 -3.23 -0.10
N VAL A 317 1.47 -2.20 -0.61
CA VAL A 317 2.92 -2.01 -0.46
C VAL A 317 3.16 -0.65 0.18
N PRO A 318 3.93 -0.53 1.28
CA PRO A 318 4.12 0.74 1.97
C PRO A 318 4.62 1.83 1.02
N LEU A 319 4.11 3.04 1.16
CA LEU A 319 4.55 4.18 0.35
C LEU A 319 6.07 4.34 0.42
N SER A 320 6.70 4.11 1.58
CA SER A 320 8.16 4.17 1.76
C SER A 320 8.94 3.32 0.75
N MET A 321 8.41 2.15 0.34
CA MET A 321 9.04 1.20 -0.58
C MET A 321 8.86 1.56 -2.06
N LEU A 322 7.96 2.49 -2.39
CA LEU A 322 7.73 2.89 -3.78
C LEU A 322 8.79 3.88 -4.27
N SER A 323 9.11 3.78 -5.56
CA SER A 323 10.08 4.68 -6.20
C SER A 323 9.59 6.15 -6.17
N PRO A 324 10.50 7.13 -6.18
CA PRO A 324 10.12 8.55 -6.19
C PRO A 324 9.24 8.94 -7.38
N ALA A 325 9.44 8.32 -8.54
CA ALA A 325 8.64 8.54 -9.73
C ALA A 325 7.19 8.09 -9.53
N ILE A 326 6.98 6.88 -8.97
CA ILE A 326 5.65 6.37 -8.66
C ILE A 326 4.95 7.29 -7.65
N LYS A 327 5.62 7.69 -6.56
CA LYS A 327 5.07 8.60 -5.55
C LYS A 327 4.57 9.93 -6.14
N LYS A 328 5.30 10.50 -7.11
CA LYS A 328 4.90 11.76 -7.76
C LYS A 328 3.63 11.60 -8.58
N ILE A 329 3.49 10.49 -9.31
CA ILE A 329 2.30 10.23 -10.14
C ILE A 329 1.09 9.92 -9.26
N THR A 330 1.29 9.21 -8.15
CA THR A 330 0.18 8.72 -7.33
C THR A 330 -0.46 9.78 -6.45
N GLN A 331 0.20 10.94 -6.29
CA GLN A 331 -0.40 12.14 -5.70
C GLN A 331 -1.65 12.63 -6.46
N PHE A 332 -1.83 12.25 -7.73
CA PHE A 332 -3.03 12.53 -8.51
C PHE A 332 -4.17 11.53 -8.28
N LEU A 333 -4.02 10.60 -7.32
CA LEU A 333 -5.03 9.61 -6.96
C LEU A 333 -5.52 9.87 -5.53
N PRO A 334 -6.84 9.74 -5.26
CA PRO A 334 -7.38 10.01 -3.94
C PRO A 334 -6.90 9.02 -2.87
N VAL A 335 -6.63 7.77 -3.27
CA VAL A 335 -6.15 6.71 -2.36
C VAL A 335 -4.79 7.06 -1.76
N TYR A 336 -3.91 7.78 -2.48
CA TYR A 336 -2.62 8.22 -1.95
C TYR A 336 -2.79 9.12 -0.73
N TRP A 337 -3.74 10.06 -0.80
CA TRP A 337 -4.00 10.99 0.30
C TRP A 337 -4.69 10.31 1.48
N TYR A 338 -5.49 9.27 1.23
CA TYR A 338 -6.00 8.41 2.28
C TYR A 338 -4.86 7.70 3.02
N GLU A 339 -3.93 7.08 2.28
CA GLU A 339 -2.82 6.31 2.86
C GLU A 339 -1.81 7.19 3.60
N VAL A 340 -1.42 8.34 3.04
CA VAL A 340 -0.57 9.31 3.75
C VAL A 340 -1.21 9.75 5.07
N THR A 341 -2.52 9.97 5.07
CA THR A 341 -3.28 10.32 6.27
C THR A 341 -3.32 9.13 7.24
N ASN A 342 -3.59 7.92 6.75
CA ASN A 342 -3.67 6.71 7.56
C ASN A 342 -2.33 6.39 8.26
N ASP A 343 -1.22 6.52 7.52
CA ASP A 343 0.14 6.39 8.06
C ASP A 343 0.39 7.40 9.17
N LEU A 344 0.05 8.68 8.95
CA LEU A 344 0.20 9.73 9.97
C LEU A 344 -0.71 9.52 11.19
N ILE A 345 -1.81 8.78 11.07
CA ILE A 345 -2.65 8.45 12.22
C ILE A 345 -2.06 7.24 12.99
N GLY A 346 -1.43 6.28 12.31
CA GLY A 346 -0.95 5.04 12.91
C GLY A 346 0.38 5.11 13.65
N TYR A 347 1.30 5.99 13.24
CA TYR A 347 2.62 6.09 13.88
C TYR A 347 2.67 7.12 15.03
N GLN A 348 1.61 7.90 15.23
CA GLN A 348 1.62 9.07 16.10
C GLN A 348 0.60 8.90 17.22
N SER A 349 1.01 9.03 18.49
CA SER A 349 0.06 9.06 19.62
C SER A 349 -0.56 10.44 19.85
N THR A 350 0.17 11.50 19.51
CA THR A 350 -0.26 12.89 19.61
C THR A 350 0.27 13.69 18.43
N PHE A 351 -0.51 14.66 17.95
CA PHE A 351 -0.13 15.48 16.81
C PHE A 351 0.37 16.86 17.25
N ASN A 352 1.56 17.24 16.79
CA ASN A 352 2.02 18.62 16.86
C ASN A 352 1.29 19.51 15.82
N ALA A 353 1.51 20.83 15.85
CA ALA A 353 0.80 21.76 14.97
C ALA A 353 1.02 21.45 13.47
N THR A 354 2.25 21.13 13.07
CA THR A 354 2.60 20.77 11.69
C THR A 354 1.91 19.48 11.25
N GLN A 355 1.93 18.45 12.09
CA GLN A 355 1.28 17.17 11.80
C GLN A 355 -0.25 17.33 11.72
N LYS A 356 -0.87 18.18 12.55
CA LYS A 356 -2.31 18.49 12.41
C LYS A 356 -2.60 19.16 11.08
N LEU A 357 -1.75 20.07 10.63
CA LEU A 357 -1.90 20.71 9.32
C LEU A 357 -1.81 19.67 8.18
N GLU A 358 -0.85 18.75 8.24
CA GLU A 358 -0.72 17.66 7.26
C GLU A 358 -1.94 16.73 7.27
N LEU A 359 -2.46 16.41 8.44
CA LEU A 359 -3.66 15.60 8.61
C LEU A 359 -4.88 16.27 7.95
N TYR A 360 -5.14 17.55 8.26
CA TYR A 360 -6.24 18.30 7.65
C TYR A 360 -6.05 18.54 6.16
N LYS A 361 -4.81 18.70 5.70
CA LYS A 361 -4.49 18.75 4.27
C LYS A 361 -4.89 17.44 3.58
N GLY A 362 -4.57 16.29 4.17
CA GLY A 362 -4.97 14.98 3.66
C GLY A 362 -6.50 14.85 3.52
N PHE A 363 -7.23 15.22 4.57
CA PHE A 363 -8.70 15.25 4.54
C PHE A 363 -9.27 16.22 3.49
N GLY A 364 -8.72 17.43 3.43
CA GLY A 364 -9.15 18.46 2.48
C GLY A 364 -8.93 18.02 1.03
N ILE A 365 -7.80 17.38 0.73
CA ILE A 365 -7.53 16.90 -0.63
C ILE A 365 -8.47 15.75 -1.03
N GLN A 366 -8.78 14.82 -0.12
CA GLN A 366 -9.80 13.79 -0.40
C GLN A 366 -11.17 14.42 -0.74
N LEU A 367 -11.60 15.46 -0.01
CA LEU A 367 -12.81 16.20 -0.34
C LEU A 367 -12.73 16.91 -1.69
N LEU A 368 -11.59 17.49 -2.06
CA LEU A 368 -11.39 18.08 -3.38
C LEU A 368 -11.54 17.03 -4.49
N PHE A 369 -11.02 15.81 -4.29
CA PHE A 369 -11.26 14.70 -5.23
C PHE A 369 -12.74 14.34 -5.34
N VAL A 370 -13.49 14.31 -4.23
CA VAL A 370 -14.95 14.08 -4.26
C VAL A 370 -15.64 15.13 -5.14
N ILE A 371 -15.34 16.42 -4.91
CA ILE A 371 -15.92 17.52 -5.68
C ILE A 371 -15.54 17.41 -7.16
N ALA A 372 -14.28 17.12 -7.47
CA ALA A 372 -13.79 16.99 -8.84
C ALA A 372 -14.46 15.82 -9.58
N LEU A 373 -14.50 14.63 -8.97
CA LEU A 373 -15.11 13.43 -9.56
C LEU A 373 -16.60 13.62 -9.81
N LEU A 374 -17.33 14.21 -8.86
CA LEU A 374 -18.74 14.53 -9.03
C LEU A 374 -18.96 15.57 -10.13
N SER A 375 -18.14 16.62 -10.18
CA SER A 375 -18.25 17.68 -11.20
C SER A 375 -18.04 17.13 -12.61
N VAL A 376 -17.01 16.30 -12.79
CA VAL A 376 -16.74 15.61 -14.07
C VAL A 376 -17.88 14.65 -14.41
N GLY A 377 -18.38 13.88 -13.44
CA GLY A 377 -19.51 12.96 -13.65
C GLY A 377 -20.80 13.68 -14.06
N MET A 378 -21.08 14.85 -13.47
CA MET A 378 -22.22 15.68 -13.84
C MET A 378 -22.05 16.27 -15.25
N LEU A 379 -20.86 16.77 -15.59
CA LEU A 379 -20.54 17.31 -16.91
C LEU A 379 -20.76 16.26 -18.00
N ILE A 380 -20.19 15.06 -17.84
CA ILE A 380 -20.33 13.96 -18.79
C ILE A 380 -21.78 13.50 -18.89
N GLY A 381 -22.49 13.43 -17.75
CA GLY A 381 -23.92 13.13 -17.72
C GLY A 381 -24.73 14.10 -18.59
N LYS A 382 -24.48 15.41 -18.43
CA LYS A 382 -25.15 16.47 -19.20
C LYS A 382 -24.84 16.39 -20.70
N LEU A 383 -23.57 16.17 -21.07
CA LEU A 383 -23.14 16.05 -22.47
C LEU A 383 -23.78 14.84 -23.17
N ARG A 384 -24.00 13.74 -22.45
CA ARG A 384 -24.69 12.55 -23.00
C ARG A 384 -26.20 12.77 -23.15
N GLU A 385 -26.83 13.48 -22.22
CA GLU A 385 -28.25 13.80 -22.31
C GLU A 385 -28.58 14.72 -23.49
N GLN A 386 -27.64 15.52 -23.96
CA GLN A 386 -27.82 16.39 -25.14
C GLN A 386 -27.63 15.68 -26.49
N LYS A 387 -27.06 14.47 -26.51
CA LYS A 387 -26.85 13.68 -27.73
C LYS A 387 -28.01 12.72 -28.05
N ILE A 388 -28.97 12.60 -27.13
CA ILE A 388 -30.21 11.82 -27.28
C ILE A 388 -31.33 12.83 -27.52
#